data_AF-A0A967VXK0-F1
#
_entry.id   AF-A0A967VXK0-F1
#
_cell.length_a   1.000
_cell.length_b   1.000
_cell.length_c   1.000
_cell.angle_alpha   90.00
_cell.angle_beta   90.00
_cell.angle_gamma   90.00
#
_symmetry.space_group_name_H-M   'P 1'
#
loop_
_entity.id
_entity.type
_entity.pdbx_description
1 polymer ?
#
loop_
_entity_poly.entity_id
_entity_poly.type
_entity_poly.pdbx_seq_one_letter_code
_entity_poly.pdbx_strand_id
1 'polypeptide(L)' 'RGREVPEVLLSGDHARIEAWRREKAEELTRERRPDLWDRRERG' A
#
# COMPACT_ATOMS: atom_id res chain seq x y z
N ARG A 1 -4.43 18.87 -12.09
CA ARG A 1 -5.55 18.07 -11.54
C ARG A 1 -5.13 17.60 -10.16
N GLY A 2 -5.82 18.02 -9.11
CA GLY A 2 -5.54 17.55 -7.74
C GLY A 2 -5.95 16.09 -7.61
N ARG A 3 -5.08 15.25 -7.05
CA ARG A 3 -5.45 13.89 -6.66
C ARG A 3 -6.20 14.01 -5.34
N GLU A 4 -7.35 13.37 -5.24
CA GLU A 4 -8.09 13.29 -3.99
C GLU A 4 -7.28 12.49 -2.97
N VAL A 5 -7.25 12.99 -1.74
CA VAL A 5 -6.57 12.31 -0.64
C VAL A 5 -7.50 11.19 -0.14
N PRO A 6 -7.00 9.94 -0.04
CA PRO A 6 -7.79 8.85 0.52
C PRO A 6 -8.35 9.19 1.91
N GLU A 7 -9.65 9.01 2.11
CA GLU A 7 -10.34 9.34 3.37
C GLU A 7 -9.71 8.65 4.59
N VAL A 8 -9.16 7.45 4.41
CA VAL A 8 -8.46 6.71 5.48
C VAL A 8 -7.29 7.50 6.06
N LEU A 9 -6.60 8.31 5.24
CA LEU A 9 -5.50 9.17 5.71
C LEU A 9 -5.98 10.37 6.51
N LEU A 10 -7.26 10.73 6.41
CA LEU A 10 -7.89 11.80 7.16
C LEU A 10 -8.62 11.31 8.43
N SER A 11 -8.72 9.98 8.61
CA SER A 11 -9.55 9.37 9.66
C SER A 11 -8.97 9.46 11.08
N GLY A 12 -7.67 9.72 11.23
CA GLY A 12 -6.96 9.67 12.52
C GLY A 12 -6.79 8.26 13.10
N ASP A 13 -7.31 7.23 12.44
CA ASP A 13 -7.18 5.83 12.84
C ASP A 13 -5.84 5.28 12.34
N HIS A 14 -4.87 5.23 13.26
CA HIS A 14 -3.53 4.75 12.96
C HIS A 14 -3.50 3.30 12.46
N ALA A 15 -4.35 2.41 12.99
CA ALA A 15 -4.39 1.02 12.57
C ALA A 15 -4.91 0.89 11.12
N ARG A 16 -5.94 1.66 10.76
CA ARG A 16 -6.45 1.69 9.38
C ARG A 16 -5.45 2.32 8.41
N ILE A 17 -4.73 3.36 8.84
CA ILE A 17 -3.68 3.99 8.05
C ILE A 17 -2.53 3.01 7.78
N GLU A 18 -2.09 2.27 8.79
CA GLU A 18 -1.03 1.26 8.63
C GLU A 18 -1.45 0.14 7.68
N ALA A 19 -2.68 -0.38 7.84
CA ALA A 19 -3.23 -1.38 6.95
C ALA A 19 -3.26 -0.88 5.49
N TRP A 20 -3.75 0.34 5.28
CA TRP A 20 -3.80 0.96 3.95
C TRP A 20 -2.41 1.18 3.34
N ARG A 21 -1.45 1.65 4.15
CA ARG A 21 -0.06 1.85 3.69
C ARG A 21 0.58 0.53 3.27
N ARG A 22 0.35 -0.53 4.03
CA ARG A 22 0.86 -1.86 3.71
C ARG A 22 0.26 -2.37 2.40
N GLU A 23 -1.05 -2.30 2.25
CA GLU A 23 -1.74 -2.71 1.02
C GLU A 23 -1.22 -1.95 -0.21
N LYS A 24 -1.09 -0.63 -0.12
CA LYS A 24 -0.57 0.18 -1.23
C LYS A 24 0.90 -0.09 -1.55
N ALA A 25 1.72 -0.35 -0.53
CA ALA A 25 3.11 -0.75 -0.74
C ALA A 25 3.21 -2.10 -1.44
N GLU A 26 2.36 -3.06 -1.06
CA GLU A 26 2.28 -4.37 -1.70
C GLU A 26 1.83 -4.25 -3.16
N GLU A 27 0.74 -3.52 -3.42
CA GLU A 27 0.22 -3.26 -4.76
C GLU A 27 1.30 -2.63 -5.67
N LEU A 28 1.98 -1.60 -5.17
CA LEU A 28 3.05 -0.94 -5.90
C LEU A 28 4.24 -1.87 -6.17
N THR A 29 4.58 -2.72 -5.20
CA THR A 29 5.67 -3.67 -5.33
C THR A 29 5.33 -4.77 -6.35
N ARG A 30 4.09 -5.29 -6.32
CA ARG A 30 3.58 -6.23 -7.34
C ARG A 30 3.70 -5.67 -8.74
N GLU A 31 3.27 -4.42 -8.93
CA GLU A 31 3.23 -3.78 -10.24
C GLU A 31 4.64 -3.43 -10.76
N ARG A 32 5.49 -2.84 -9.91
CA ARG A 32 6.76 -2.24 -10.35
C ARG A 32 7.98 -3.11 -10.14
N ARG A 33 7.92 -4.05 -9.20
CA ARG A 33 9.03 -4.91 -8.78
C ARG A 33 8.55 -6.35 -8.58
N PRO A 34 8.06 -7.00 -9.65
CA PRO A 34 7.58 -8.38 -9.58
C PRO A 34 8.66 -9.34 -9.05
N ASP A 35 9.94 -9.04 -9.28
CA ASP A 35 11.07 -9.79 -8.72
C ASP A 35 11.08 -9.82 -7.17
N LEU A 36 10.83 -8.66 -6.54
CA LEU A 36 10.74 -8.54 -5.09
C LEU A 36 9.46 -9.18 -4.58
N TRP A 37 8.37 -9.04 -5.34
CA TRP A 37 7.09 -9.65 -5.02
C TRP A 37 7.16 -11.17 -5.01
N ASP A 38 7.74 -11.77 -6.05
CA ASP A 38 7.87 -13.22 -6.14
C ASP A 38 8.78 -13.78 -5.05
N ARG A 39 9.78 -13.02 -4.58
CA ARG A 39 10.60 -13.43 -3.44
C ARG A 39 9.79 -13.44 -2.13
N ARG A 40 8.87 -12.50 -1.98
CA ARG A 40 7.97 -12.41 -0.81
C ARG A 40 6.97 -13.57 -0.78
N GLU A 41 6.37 -13.93 -1.92
CA GLU A 41 5.38 -15.02 -1.99
C GLU A 41 6.01 -16.42 -1.85
N ARG A 42 7.31 -16.54 -2.12
CA ARG A 42 8.06 -17.80 -2.03
C ARG A 42 8.70 -18.07 -0.66
N GLY A 43 8.69 -17.09 0.25
CA GLY A 43 9.21 -17.21 1.61
C GLY A 43 8.11 -17.50 2.60
#